data_AF-A0A1Q7ZNZ7-F1
#
_entry.id   AF-A0A1Q7ZNZ7-F1
#
_cell.length_a   1.000
_cell.length_b   1.000
_cell.length_c   1.000
_cell.angle_alpha   90.00
_cell.angle_beta   90.00
_cell.angle_gamma   90.00
#
_symmetry.space_group_name_H-M   'P 1'
#
loop_
_entity.id
_entity.type
_entity.pdbx_description
1 polymer ?
#
loop_
_entity_poly.entity_id
_entity_poly.type
_entity_poly.pdbx_seq_one_letter_code
_entity_poly.pdbx_strand_id
1 'polypeptide(L)'
;MHIVASFKRDDARIRGPIASKYGLRRTARIGHLLHTATKIVVGLAVQWREAIVSEDIRGIRCLYRKGNGQGRKYRGRMNGWSFSEAQRQLEYKARWVGLPVVRLSRRETRGSSMTCPRCGERLQSDKRLERMLWCGKCRIVMDRDMVAAVNLARRGRVRFARSPPPILLEAQGGAVEAVMGNPTPTVIPGVDAPKLTHSTES
;
A
#
# COMPACT_ATOMS: atom_id res chain seq x y z
N MET A 1 -9.78 -52.28 20.29
CA MET A 1 -8.85 -51.49 19.46
C MET A 1 -9.67 -50.63 18.51
N HIS A 2 -10.02 -49.40 18.90
CA HIS A 2 -10.84 -48.53 18.05
C HIS A 2 -9.96 -47.94 16.95
N ILE A 3 -10.11 -48.45 15.74
CA ILE A 3 -9.54 -47.83 14.55
C ILE A 3 -10.31 -46.52 14.35
N VAL A 4 -9.72 -45.40 14.77
CA VAL A 4 -10.23 -44.07 14.43
C VAL A 4 -10.11 -43.96 12.92
N ALA A 5 -11.24 -44.12 12.24
CA ALA A 5 -11.35 -44.08 10.79
C ALA A 5 -10.74 -42.77 10.29
N SER A 6 -9.52 -42.86 9.78
CA SER A 6 -8.81 -41.91 8.92
C SER A 6 -9.06 -40.43 9.22
N PHE A 7 -8.03 -39.71 9.66
CA PHE A 7 -7.86 -38.30 9.31
C PHE A 7 -8.04 -38.15 7.78
N LYS A 8 -9.26 -37.91 7.30
CA LYS A 8 -9.48 -37.52 5.92
C LYS A 8 -8.86 -36.13 5.81
N ARG A 9 -7.72 -36.07 5.11
CA ARG A 9 -6.88 -34.87 4.93
C ARG A 9 -7.62 -33.65 4.35
N ASP A 10 -8.89 -33.81 3.94
CA ASP A 10 -9.73 -32.78 3.33
C ASP A 10 -11.19 -32.92 3.80
N ASP A 11 -11.43 -32.78 5.12
CA ASP A 11 -12.79 -32.69 5.67
C ASP A 11 -13.44 -31.36 5.28
N ALA A 12 -14.49 -31.43 4.46
CA ALA A 12 -15.26 -30.28 4.00
C ALA A 12 -15.83 -29.43 5.15
N ARG A 13 -16.15 -30.04 6.31
CA ARG A 13 -16.66 -29.36 7.51
C ARG A 13 -15.61 -28.44 8.14
N ILE A 14 -14.35 -28.89 8.14
CA ILE A 14 -13.22 -28.19 8.78
C ILE A 14 -12.55 -27.20 7.80
N ARG A 15 -12.71 -27.42 6.48
CA ARG A 15 -12.09 -26.60 5.44
C ARG A 15 -12.46 -25.12 5.53
N GLY A 16 -13.71 -24.80 5.81
CA GLY A 16 -14.19 -23.43 5.99
C GLY A 16 -13.52 -22.72 7.18
N PRO A 17 -13.62 -23.28 8.40
CA PRO A 17 -12.92 -22.75 9.59
C PRO A 17 -11.41 -22.57 9.40
N ILE A 18 -10.73 -23.56 8.80
CA ILE A 18 -9.30 -23.47 8.48
C ILE A 18 -9.03 -22.32 7.51
N ALA A 19 -9.76 -22.24 6.39
CA ALA A 19 -9.59 -21.20 5.39
C ALA A 19 -9.83 -19.80 5.98
N SER A 20 -10.84 -19.65 6.84
CA SER A 20 -11.12 -18.41 7.56
C SER A 20 -9.98 -18.03 8.50
N LYS A 21 -9.55 -18.94 9.38
CA LYS A 21 -8.44 -18.71 10.32
C LYS A 21 -7.15 -18.29 9.62
N TYR A 22 -6.73 -19.00 8.58
CA TYR A 22 -5.53 -18.66 7.84
C TYR A 22 -5.72 -17.43 6.94
N GLY A 23 -6.94 -17.19 6.44
CA GLY A 23 -7.31 -15.98 5.72
C GLY A 23 -7.15 -14.73 6.57
N LEU A 24 -7.69 -14.73 7.79
CA LEU A 24 -7.56 -13.64 8.76
C LEU A 24 -6.08 -13.37 9.11
N ARG A 25 -5.32 -14.42 9.42
CA ARG A 25 -3.87 -14.31 9.69
C ARG A 25 -3.11 -13.69 8.51
N ARG A 26 -3.43 -14.12 7.29
CA ARG A 26 -2.82 -13.57 6.08
C ARG A 26 -3.17 -12.09 5.91
N THR A 27 -4.45 -11.72 6.05
CA THR A 27 -4.90 -10.34 5.91
C THR A 27 -4.27 -9.44 6.97
N ALA A 28 -4.18 -9.88 8.22
CA ALA A 28 -3.51 -9.15 9.29
C ALA A 28 -2.02 -8.91 9.00
N ARG A 29 -1.29 -9.96 8.55
CA ARG A 29 0.13 -9.83 8.16
C ARG A 29 0.32 -8.88 6.98
N ILE A 30 -0.50 -9.01 5.94
CA ILE A 30 -0.45 -8.11 4.77
C ILE A 30 -0.76 -6.68 5.21
N GLY A 31 -1.78 -6.49 6.06
CA GLY A 31 -2.11 -5.20 6.65
C GLY A 31 -0.91 -4.57 7.34
N HIS A 32 -0.26 -5.30 8.25
CA HIS A 32 0.93 -4.83 8.95
C HIS A 32 2.07 -4.43 8.00
N LEU A 33 2.37 -5.26 7.00
CA LEU A 33 3.39 -4.96 5.98
C LEU A 33 3.06 -3.69 5.20
N LEU A 34 1.81 -3.53 4.76
CA LEU A 34 1.36 -2.32 4.08
C LEU A 34 1.44 -1.10 4.99
N HIS A 35 1.02 -1.22 6.25
CA HIS A 35 1.10 -0.12 7.20
C HIS A 35 2.54 0.34 7.40
N THR A 36 3.47 -0.60 7.51
CA THR A 36 4.90 -0.31 7.67
C THR A 36 5.46 0.36 6.41
N ALA A 37 5.25 -0.24 5.24
CA ALA A 37 5.75 0.28 3.97
C ALA A 37 5.21 1.68 3.67
N THR A 38 3.90 1.89 3.82
CA THR A 38 3.27 3.19 3.55
C THR A 38 3.68 4.26 4.56
N LYS A 39 3.96 3.88 5.82
CA LYS A 39 4.51 4.80 6.82
C LYS A 39 5.93 5.26 6.42
N ILE A 40 6.77 4.35 5.96
CA ILE A 40 8.12 4.67 5.47
C ILE A 40 8.05 5.63 4.28
N VAL A 41 7.22 5.34 3.28
CA VAL A 41 7.07 6.20 2.09
C VAL A 41 6.62 7.62 2.47
N VAL A 42 5.62 7.74 3.34
CA VAL A 42 5.14 9.04 3.82
C VAL A 42 6.24 9.75 4.61
N GLY A 43 6.96 9.05 5.49
CA GLY A 43 8.07 9.62 6.27
C GLY A 43 9.18 10.20 5.38
N LEU A 44 9.59 9.46 4.35
CA LEU A 44 10.59 9.93 3.38
C LEU A 44 10.09 11.15 2.60
N ALA A 45 8.83 11.15 2.16
CA ALA A 45 8.24 12.29 1.45
C ALA A 45 8.18 13.56 2.32
N VAL A 46 7.88 13.43 3.62
CA VAL A 46 7.94 14.56 4.57
C VAL A 46 9.37 15.07 4.71
N GLN A 47 10.34 14.16 4.92
CA GLN A 47 11.74 14.51 5.12
C GLN A 47 12.32 15.28 3.92
N TRP A 48 11.97 14.87 2.71
CA TRP A 48 12.47 15.49 1.48
C TRP A 48 11.56 16.60 0.94
N ARG A 49 10.45 16.90 1.60
CA ARG A 49 9.43 17.89 1.18
C ARG A 49 8.89 17.62 -0.23
N GLU A 50 8.64 16.35 -0.53
CA GLU A 50 8.16 15.90 -1.84
C GLU A 50 6.66 15.58 -1.85
N ALA A 51 6.04 15.77 -3.01
CA ALA A 51 4.66 15.33 -3.26
C ALA A 51 4.63 13.85 -3.68
N ILE A 52 3.57 13.13 -3.29
CA ILE A 52 3.40 11.73 -3.68
C ILE A 52 2.56 11.66 -4.96
N VAL A 53 3.07 10.98 -5.98
CA VAL A 53 2.33 10.73 -7.23
C VAL A 53 1.94 9.26 -7.32
N SER A 54 0.67 8.99 -7.63
CA SER A 54 0.16 7.63 -7.80
C SER A 54 -0.68 7.49 -9.06
N GLU A 55 -0.72 6.29 -9.63
CA GLU A 55 -1.57 5.98 -10.79
C GLU A 55 -2.97 5.48 -10.39
N ASP A 56 -3.95 5.74 -11.25
CA ASP A 56 -5.29 5.19 -11.07
C ASP A 56 -5.42 3.74 -11.56
N ILE A 57 -5.20 2.79 -10.63
CA ILE A 57 -5.29 1.34 -10.86
C ILE A 57 -6.67 0.73 -10.60
N ARG A 58 -7.72 1.56 -10.52
CA ARG A 58 -9.10 1.04 -10.47
C ARG A 58 -9.32 0.09 -11.66
N GLY A 59 -10.12 -0.96 -11.49
CA GLY A 59 -10.47 -1.87 -12.58
C GLY A 59 -9.34 -2.77 -13.13
N ILE A 60 -8.11 -2.74 -12.58
CA ILE A 60 -7.02 -3.62 -13.05
C ILE A 60 -7.37 -5.11 -12.92
N ARG A 61 -8.19 -5.48 -11.93
CA ARG A 61 -8.70 -6.85 -11.73
C ARG A 61 -9.55 -7.35 -12.90
N CYS A 62 -10.10 -6.47 -13.74
CA CYS A 62 -10.82 -6.87 -14.94
C CYS A 62 -9.94 -7.64 -15.92
N LEU A 63 -8.63 -7.40 -15.90
CA LEU A 63 -7.65 -8.09 -16.73
C LEU A 63 -7.43 -9.55 -16.30
N TYR A 64 -7.84 -9.92 -15.08
CA TYR A 64 -7.52 -11.22 -14.45
C TYR A 64 -8.77 -12.05 -14.10
N ARG A 65 -9.87 -11.86 -14.86
CA ARG A 65 -11.13 -12.61 -14.72
C ARG A 65 -11.02 -14.02 -15.33
N LYS A 66 -11.91 -14.92 -14.93
CA LYS A 66 -12.02 -16.26 -15.57
C LYS A 66 -12.42 -16.06 -17.04
N GLY A 67 -11.87 -16.87 -17.95
CA GLY A 67 -12.17 -16.81 -19.39
C GLY A 67 -11.20 -15.97 -20.23
N ASN A 68 -10.19 -15.35 -19.63
CA ASN A 68 -9.20 -14.51 -20.33
C ASN A 68 -7.97 -15.29 -20.86
N GLY A 69 -8.05 -16.62 -20.98
CA GLY A 69 -6.94 -17.48 -21.38
C GLY A 69 -5.81 -17.66 -20.34
N GLN A 70 -5.89 -17.02 -19.17
CA GLN A 70 -4.84 -17.11 -18.15
C GLN A 70 -5.10 -18.22 -17.11
N GLY A 71 -4.02 -18.91 -16.73
CA GLY A 71 -4.04 -19.98 -15.75
C GLY A 71 -4.57 -19.56 -14.37
N ARG A 72 -5.22 -20.49 -13.67
CA ARG A 72 -5.82 -20.27 -12.33
C ARG A 72 -4.80 -19.71 -11.32
N LYS A 73 -3.57 -20.26 -11.30
CA LYS A 73 -2.50 -19.83 -10.40
C LYS A 73 -2.12 -18.36 -10.63
N TYR A 74 -1.92 -17.97 -11.89
CA TYR A 74 -1.58 -16.59 -12.27
C TYR A 74 -2.66 -15.60 -11.86
N ARG A 75 -3.94 -15.90 -12.18
CA ARG A 75 -5.07 -15.07 -11.77
C ARG A 75 -5.19 -14.96 -10.25
N GLY A 76 -4.97 -16.05 -9.52
CA GLY A 76 -4.96 -16.03 -8.05
C GLY A 76 -3.88 -15.11 -7.48
N ARG A 77 -2.67 -15.14 -8.05
CA ARG A 77 -1.57 -14.24 -7.67
C ARG A 77 -1.92 -12.77 -7.93
N MET A 78 -2.40 -12.45 -9.14
CA MET A 78 -2.71 -11.06 -9.52
C MET A 78 -3.89 -10.48 -8.74
N ASN A 79 -4.94 -11.27 -8.50
CA ASN A 79 -6.10 -10.81 -7.72
C ASN A 79 -5.83 -10.77 -6.21
N GLY A 80 -4.81 -11.49 -5.72
CA GLY A 80 -4.40 -11.51 -4.32
C GLY A 80 -3.58 -10.29 -3.87
N TRP A 81 -3.22 -9.39 -4.79
CA TRP A 81 -2.47 -8.19 -4.48
C TRP A 81 -3.37 -7.09 -3.89
N SER A 82 -2.99 -6.56 -2.72
CA SER A 82 -3.71 -5.54 -1.96
C SER A 82 -3.37 -4.10 -2.36
N PHE A 83 -3.26 -3.82 -3.66
CA PHE A 83 -2.87 -2.51 -4.17
C PHE A 83 -3.83 -1.37 -3.77
N SER A 84 -5.14 -1.63 -3.71
CA SER A 84 -6.13 -0.62 -3.31
C SER A 84 -5.96 -0.20 -1.86
N GLU A 85 -5.62 -1.15 -0.99
CA GLU A 85 -5.38 -0.86 0.42
C GLU A 85 -4.07 -0.09 0.62
N ALA A 86 -3.02 -0.43 -0.14
CA ALA A 86 -1.78 0.34 -0.14
C ALA A 86 -2.02 1.80 -0.56
N GLN A 87 -2.80 2.04 -1.62
CA GLN A 87 -3.17 3.38 -2.06
C GLN A 87 -4.01 4.13 -1.02
N ARG A 88 -5.03 3.47 -0.45
CA ARG A 88 -5.84 4.05 0.64
C ARG A 88 -4.97 4.48 1.81
N GLN A 89 -4.03 3.62 2.21
CA GLN A 89 -3.10 3.90 3.31
C GLN A 89 -2.15 5.06 3.03
N LEU A 90 -1.59 5.14 1.82
CA LEU A 90 -0.79 6.29 1.41
C LEU A 90 -1.61 7.58 1.43
N GLU A 91 -2.81 7.56 0.85
CA GLU A 91 -3.66 8.74 0.75
C GLU A 91 -4.08 9.27 2.13
N TYR A 92 -4.58 8.42 3.04
CA TYR A 92 -4.99 8.92 4.35
C TYR A 92 -3.79 9.36 5.20
N LYS A 93 -2.66 8.65 5.17
CA LYS A 93 -1.48 9.03 5.95
C LYS A 93 -0.86 10.32 5.45
N ALA A 94 -0.78 10.50 4.14
CA ALA A 94 -0.29 11.72 3.54
C ALA A 94 -1.20 12.90 3.90
N ARG A 95 -2.53 12.74 3.79
CA ARG A 95 -3.49 13.77 4.22
C ARG A 95 -3.33 14.12 5.70
N TRP A 96 -3.09 13.13 6.55
CA TRP A 96 -2.91 13.35 7.99
C TRP A 96 -1.73 14.26 8.32
N VAL A 97 -0.68 14.23 7.49
CA VAL A 97 0.54 15.05 7.65
C VAL A 97 0.51 16.29 6.74
N GLY A 98 -0.58 16.51 5.99
CA GLY A 98 -0.70 17.62 5.04
C GLY A 98 0.14 17.47 3.77
N LEU A 99 0.59 16.26 3.43
CA LEU A 99 1.32 16.01 2.18
C LEU A 99 0.39 15.99 0.96
N PRO A 100 0.73 16.69 -0.13
CA PRO A 100 -0.03 16.64 -1.36
C PRO A 100 0.13 15.28 -2.06
N VAL A 101 -1.01 14.68 -2.44
CA VAL A 101 -1.06 13.44 -3.22
C VAL A 101 -1.73 13.70 -4.56
N VAL A 102 -0.98 13.47 -5.65
CA VAL A 102 -1.47 13.62 -7.03
C VAL A 102 -1.82 12.25 -7.60
N ARG A 103 -3.08 12.05 -7.95
CA ARG A 103 -3.55 10.83 -8.61
C ARG A 103 -3.68 11.05 -10.11
N LEU A 104 -2.85 10.35 -10.90
CA LEU A 104 -2.86 10.43 -12.35
C LEU A 104 -3.93 9.52 -12.95
N SER A 105 -4.61 10.00 -13.99
CA SER A 105 -5.59 9.21 -14.74
C SER A 105 -4.91 8.10 -15.56
N ARG A 106 -5.67 7.06 -15.94
CA ARG A 106 -5.15 5.97 -16.78
C ARG A 106 -4.61 6.44 -18.13
N ARG A 107 -5.17 7.52 -18.69
CA ARG A 107 -4.69 8.10 -19.94
C ARG A 107 -3.30 8.68 -19.75
N GLU A 108 -3.09 9.36 -18.63
CA GLU A 108 -1.80 9.95 -18.27
C GLU A 108 -0.77 8.91 -17.86
N THR A 109 -1.15 7.74 -17.35
CA THR A 109 -0.19 6.71 -16.92
C THR A 109 0.15 5.75 -18.07
N ARG A 110 -0.58 5.80 -19.18
CA ARG A 110 -0.38 4.93 -20.33
C ARG A 110 1.08 4.96 -20.82
N GLY A 111 1.67 3.78 -20.97
CA GLY A 111 3.04 3.61 -21.48
C GLY A 111 4.14 4.12 -20.56
N SER A 112 3.86 4.52 -19.31
CA SER A 112 4.87 5.01 -18.35
C SER A 112 6.01 4.01 -18.15
N SER A 113 5.74 2.71 -18.24
CA SER A 113 6.72 1.63 -18.08
C SER A 113 7.45 1.23 -19.36
N MET A 114 7.23 1.90 -20.49
CA MET A 114 7.79 1.55 -21.80
C MET A 114 8.37 2.75 -22.55
N THR A 115 8.39 3.93 -21.94
CA THR A 115 8.89 5.17 -22.55
C THR A 115 10.19 5.55 -21.88
N CYS A 116 11.26 5.77 -22.65
CA CYS A 116 12.54 6.19 -22.11
C CYS A 116 12.40 7.55 -21.41
N PRO A 117 12.74 7.66 -20.10
CA PRO A 117 12.66 8.94 -19.41
C PRO A 117 13.69 9.94 -19.96
N ARG A 118 14.78 9.52 -20.61
CA ARG A 118 15.76 10.48 -21.16
C ARG A 118 15.34 11.05 -22.51
N CYS A 119 14.94 10.21 -23.46
CA CYS A 119 14.74 10.62 -24.85
C CYS A 119 13.33 10.43 -25.40
N GLY A 120 12.40 9.87 -24.62
CA GLY A 120 11.01 9.63 -25.04
C GLY A 120 10.80 8.42 -25.96
N GLU A 121 11.87 7.77 -26.41
CA GLU A 121 11.78 6.61 -27.32
C GLU A 121 11.12 5.41 -26.65
N ARG A 122 10.43 4.57 -27.43
CA ARG A 122 9.85 3.34 -26.91
C ARG A 122 10.96 2.35 -26.57
N LEU A 123 10.97 1.89 -25.32
CA LEU A 123 11.95 0.93 -24.83
C LEU A 123 11.65 -0.47 -25.35
N GLN A 124 12.72 -1.21 -25.63
CA GLN A 124 12.66 -2.60 -26.05
C GLN A 124 12.87 -3.50 -24.83
N SER A 125 11.96 -4.46 -24.64
CA SER A 125 12.13 -5.52 -23.63
C SER A 125 12.83 -6.72 -24.25
N ASP A 126 13.88 -7.20 -23.61
CA ASP A 126 14.44 -8.51 -23.94
C ASP A 126 13.59 -9.60 -23.27
N LYS A 127 13.29 -10.68 -23.99
CA LYS A 127 12.60 -11.85 -23.44
C LYS A 127 13.43 -12.54 -22.35
N ARG A 128 14.76 -12.39 -22.36
CA ARG A 128 15.67 -12.97 -21.36
C ARG A 128 15.76 -12.14 -20.08
N LEU A 129 15.57 -10.83 -20.18
CA LEU A 129 15.68 -9.89 -19.07
C LEU A 129 14.33 -9.21 -18.85
N GLU A 130 13.34 -9.96 -18.34
CA GLU A 130 11.92 -9.55 -18.31
C GLU A 130 11.65 -8.15 -17.73
N ARG A 131 12.45 -7.72 -16.73
CA ARG A 131 12.30 -6.42 -16.05
C ARG A 131 13.21 -5.32 -16.59
N MET A 132 14.22 -5.67 -17.38
CA MET A 132 15.18 -4.70 -17.91
C MET A 132 14.77 -4.25 -19.31
N LEU A 133 14.96 -2.96 -19.57
CA LEU A 133 14.53 -2.30 -20.79
C LEU A 133 15.71 -1.60 -21.46
N TRP A 134 15.91 -1.88 -22.75
CA TRP A 134 16.95 -1.26 -23.57
C TRP A 134 16.39 -0.04 -24.31
N CYS A 135 17.14 1.06 -24.28
CA CYS A 135 16.89 2.22 -25.11
C CYS A 135 17.88 2.27 -26.28
N GLY A 136 17.43 2.07 -27.51
CA GLY A 136 18.31 2.14 -28.69
C GLY A 136 18.98 3.51 -28.89
N LYS A 137 18.27 4.61 -28.62
CA LYS A 137 18.79 5.97 -28.77
C LYS A 137 19.80 6.38 -27.67
N CYS A 138 19.48 6.09 -26.41
CA CYS A 138 20.36 6.44 -25.28
C CYS A 138 21.46 5.39 -25.04
N ARG A 139 21.33 4.19 -25.62
CA ARG A 139 22.22 3.03 -25.40
C ARG A 139 22.39 2.67 -23.92
N ILE A 140 21.29 2.73 -23.16
CA ILE A 140 21.26 2.38 -21.74
C ILE A 140 20.22 1.29 -21.47
N VAL A 141 20.51 0.47 -20.46
CA VAL A 141 19.57 -0.48 -19.87
C VAL A 141 19.02 0.13 -18.58
N MET A 142 17.70 0.05 -18.37
CA MET A 142 17.04 0.55 -17.16
C MET A 142 16.02 -0.47 -16.64
N ASP A 143 15.80 -0.48 -15.33
CA ASP A 143 14.71 -1.26 -14.73
C ASP A 143 13.33 -0.64 -15.07
N ARG A 144 12.36 -1.50 -15.37
CA ARG A 144 10.99 -1.11 -15.77
C ARG A 144 10.26 -0.29 -14.70
N ASP A 145 10.44 -0.61 -13.42
CA ASP A 145 9.77 0.10 -12.33
C ASP A 145 10.42 1.46 -12.11
N MET A 146 11.75 1.57 -12.24
CA MET A 146 12.44 2.86 -12.24
C MET A 146 11.95 3.76 -13.38
N VAL A 147 11.85 3.20 -14.59
CA VAL A 147 11.29 3.92 -15.76
C VAL A 147 9.87 4.41 -15.47
N ALA A 148 9.01 3.54 -14.93
CA ALA A 148 7.65 3.91 -14.58
C ALA A 148 7.61 5.01 -13.51
N ALA A 149 8.37 4.88 -12.42
CA ALA A 149 8.43 5.84 -11.33
C ALA A 149 8.88 7.23 -11.81
N VAL A 150 9.96 7.31 -12.60
CA VAL A 150 10.46 8.58 -13.15
C VAL A 150 9.45 9.23 -14.09
N ASN A 151 8.81 8.44 -14.97
CA ASN A 151 7.80 8.97 -15.88
C ASN A 151 6.55 9.45 -15.14
N LEU A 152 6.08 8.71 -14.14
CA LEU A 152 4.94 9.12 -13.32
C LEU A 152 5.27 10.40 -12.53
N ALA A 153 6.45 10.49 -11.92
CA ALA A 153 6.90 11.68 -11.21
C ALA A 153 6.92 12.92 -12.12
N ARG A 154 7.43 12.79 -13.35
CA ARG A 154 7.44 13.89 -14.33
C ARG A 154 6.04 14.33 -14.75
N ARG A 155 5.16 13.37 -15.04
CA ARG A 155 3.74 13.65 -15.40
C ARG A 155 2.98 14.26 -14.22
N GLY A 156 3.25 13.78 -13.01
CA GLY A 156 2.71 14.31 -11.76
C GLY A 156 3.18 15.72 -11.45
N ARG A 157 4.46 16.05 -11.73
CA ARG A 157 5.00 17.40 -11.57
C ARG A 157 4.22 18.43 -12.39
N VAL A 158 3.85 18.10 -13.64
CA VAL A 158 3.05 18.99 -14.49
C VAL A 158 1.67 19.25 -13.88
N ARG A 159 1.05 18.25 -13.25
CA ARG A 159 -0.21 18.43 -12.52
C ARG A 159 -0.04 19.26 -11.26
N PHE A 160 0.99 18.96 -10.48
CA PHE A 160 1.30 19.65 -9.25
C PHE A 160 1.60 21.15 -9.47
N ALA A 161 2.34 21.47 -10.54
CA ALA A 161 2.62 22.87 -10.91
C ALA A 161 1.39 23.62 -11.44
N ARG A 162 0.36 22.91 -11.92
CA ARG A 162 -0.90 23.50 -12.43
C ARG A 162 -1.97 23.62 -11.35
N SER A 163 -1.88 22.87 -10.26
CA SER A 163 -2.71 23.15 -9.09
C SER A 163 -2.35 24.54 -8.58
N PRO A 164 -3.34 25.41 -8.28
CA PRO A 164 -3.07 26.63 -7.55
C PRO A 164 -2.24 26.27 -6.31
N PRO A 165 -1.25 27.09 -5.91
CA PRO A 165 -0.67 26.91 -4.59
C PRO A 165 -1.85 26.83 -3.60
N PRO A 166 -1.81 25.93 -2.60
CA PRO A 166 -2.76 26.04 -1.52
C PRO A 166 -2.62 27.48 -1.06
N ILE A 167 -3.69 28.26 -1.23
CA ILE A 167 -3.75 29.64 -0.78
C ILE A 167 -3.18 29.58 0.64
N LEU A 168 -2.14 30.36 0.92
CA LEU A 168 -1.81 30.70 2.29
C LEU A 168 -3.05 31.43 2.79
N LEU A 169 -4.04 30.66 3.24
CA LEU A 169 -5.22 31.17 3.88
C LEU A 169 -4.66 31.73 5.17
N GLU A 170 -4.58 33.06 5.18
CA GLU A 170 -4.36 33.85 6.37
C GLU A 170 -5.17 33.26 7.51
N ALA A 171 -4.58 33.32 8.69
CA ALA A 171 -5.18 32.97 9.95
C ALA A 171 -6.64 33.45 10.03
N GLN A 172 -7.61 32.52 9.89
CA GLN A 172 -8.95 32.58 10.50
C GLN A 172 -9.77 31.33 10.14
N GLY A 173 -10.08 30.55 11.18
CA GLY A 173 -11.38 29.89 11.35
C GLY A 173 -11.71 28.72 10.41
N GLY A 174 -11.27 27.52 10.77
CA GLY A 174 -11.77 26.30 10.12
C GLY A 174 -11.09 25.03 10.61
N ALA A 175 -11.06 24.82 11.92
CA ALA A 175 -10.64 23.55 12.51
C ALA A 175 -11.59 22.44 12.04
N VAL A 176 -11.27 21.79 10.93
CA VAL A 176 -11.77 20.44 10.67
C VAL A 176 -10.98 19.57 11.64
N GLU A 177 -11.63 19.17 12.73
CA GLU A 177 -11.09 18.43 13.86
C GLU A 177 -10.15 17.30 13.41
N ALA A 178 -8.86 17.64 13.33
CA ALA A 178 -7.81 16.67 13.48
C ALA A 178 -7.88 16.23 14.94
N VAL A 179 -8.23 14.96 15.17
CA VAL A 179 -7.95 14.29 16.45
C VAL A 179 -6.42 14.25 16.57
N MET A 180 -5.86 15.35 17.05
CA MET A 180 -4.53 15.41 17.60
C MET A 180 -4.58 14.52 18.84
N GLY A 181 -3.86 13.40 18.80
CA GLY A 181 -3.63 12.60 20.00
C GLY A 181 -2.96 13.51 21.03
N ASN A 182 -3.73 13.96 22.01
CA ASN A 182 -3.19 14.64 23.18
C ASN A 182 -2.23 13.66 23.87
N PRO A 183 -0.95 14.02 24.11
CA PRO A 183 -0.12 13.28 25.04
C PRO A 183 -0.56 13.65 26.46
N THR A 184 -1.76 13.23 26.85
CA THR A 184 -2.10 13.20 28.28
C THR A 184 -1.38 11.97 28.82
N PRO A 185 -0.43 12.09 29.75
CA PRO A 185 0.08 10.91 30.42
C PRO A 185 -1.12 10.31 31.16
N THR A 186 -1.52 9.10 30.77
CA THR A 186 -2.51 8.34 31.51
C THR A 186 -1.92 8.14 32.91
N VAL A 187 -2.39 8.93 33.88
CA VAL A 187 -2.16 8.66 35.30
C VAL A 187 -2.84 7.31 35.53
N ILE A 188 -2.03 6.27 35.68
CA ILE A 188 -2.48 4.97 36.16
C ILE A 188 -2.95 5.23 37.59
N PRO A 189 -4.25 5.12 37.92
CA PRO A 189 -4.67 5.18 39.31
C PRO A 189 -4.02 3.97 39.99
N GLY A 190 -3.20 4.24 41.01
CA GLY A 190 -2.68 3.19 41.87
C GLY A 190 -3.86 2.38 42.40
N VAL A 191 -3.86 1.09 42.11
CA VAL A 191 -4.78 0.16 42.77
C VAL A 191 -4.24 0.03 44.18
N ASP A 192 -4.92 0.65 45.14
CA ASP A 192 -4.65 0.40 46.56
C ASP A 192 -4.85 -1.10 46.81
N ALA A 193 -3.75 -1.80 47.00
CA ALA A 193 -3.78 -3.18 47.46
C ALA A 193 -4.40 -3.19 48.86
N PRO A 194 -5.43 -4.02 49.13
CA PRO A 194 -5.95 -4.15 50.47
C PRO A 194 -4.85 -4.73 51.38
N LYS A 195 -4.56 -4.01 52.47
CA LYS A 195 -3.64 -4.45 53.53
C LYS A 195 -4.04 -5.86 53.98
N LEU A 196 -3.09 -6.79 53.91
CA LEU A 196 -3.15 -8.07 54.61
C LEU A 196 -3.34 -7.81 56.10
N THR A 197 -4.52 -8.12 56.61
CA THR A 197 -4.78 -8.22 58.05
C THR A 197 -4.22 -9.55 58.52
N HIS A 198 -3.10 -9.51 59.24
CA HIS A 198 -2.65 -10.66 60.01
C HIS A 198 -3.57 -10.79 61.24
N SER A 199 -4.40 -11.82 61.24
CA SER A 199 -5.07 -12.32 62.44
C SER A 199 -4.01 -12.82 63.41
N THR A 200 -3.84 -12.12 64.52
CA THR A 200 -3.15 -12.64 65.71
C THR A 200 -4.20 -13.43 66.49
N GLU A 201 -4.11 -14.75 66.43
CA GLU A 201 -4.78 -15.63 67.38
C GLU A 201 -4.07 -15.51 68.74
N SER A 202 -4.87 -15.37 69.80
CA SER A 202 -4.53 -15.65 71.19
C SER A 202 -5.51 -16.69 71.70
#